data_AF-A0A1F8NDS8-F1
#
_entry.id   AF-A0A1F8NDS8-F1
#
_cell.length_a   1.000
_cell.length_b   1.000
_cell.length_c   1.000
_cell.angle_alpha   90.00
_cell.angle_beta   90.00
_cell.angle_gamma   90.00
#
_symmetry.space_group_name_H-M   'P 1'
#
loop_
_entity.id
_entity.type
_entity.pdbx_description
1 polymer ?
#
loop_
_entity_poly.entity_id
_entity_poly.type
_entity_poly.pdbx_seq_one_letter_code
_entity_poly.pdbx_strand_id
1 'polypeptide(L)'
;MNANLSTEERLMAAISHGSVVMSGPGILVGVLIWLTQKEKSAYASRQGLQAAVYQLLGMAVIISMWVLWGIFYAITLIPMMQDPARYEDAPPPIFWAGLISMAVPMMLMVLWGLYGLWGALKCWRGDEFRYAILGKRLPA
;
A
#
# COMPACT_ATOMS: atom_id res chain seq x y z
N MET A 1 20.70 -18.29 4.14
CA MET A 1 21.36 -18.88 5.33
C MET A 1 20.24 -19.34 6.24
N ASN A 2 20.03 -20.64 6.44
CA ASN A 2 18.98 -21.13 7.34
C ASN A 2 19.59 -21.45 8.71
N ALA A 3 19.83 -20.40 9.50
CA ALA A 3 19.73 -20.51 10.94
C ALA A 3 18.22 -20.60 11.27
N ASN A 4 17.82 -21.43 12.22
CA ASN A 4 16.43 -21.47 12.68
C ASN A 4 16.05 -20.07 13.18
N LEU A 5 15.35 -19.28 12.35
CA LEU A 5 14.82 -17.97 12.73
C LEU A 5 13.97 -18.14 13.98
N SER A 6 14.25 -17.33 14.98
CA SER A 6 13.45 -17.34 16.21
C SER A 6 12.02 -16.89 15.92
N THR A 7 11.09 -17.32 16.78
CA THR A 7 9.69 -16.88 16.70
C THR A 7 9.57 -15.36 16.80
N GLU A 8 10.41 -14.70 17.61
CA GLU A 8 10.43 -13.24 17.73
C GLU A 8 10.83 -12.57 16.42
N GLU A 9 11.88 -13.04 15.75
CA GLU A 9 12.31 -12.48 14.47
C GLU A 9 11.24 -12.62 13.38
N ARG A 10 10.59 -13.79 13.32
CA ARG A 10 9.48 -14.06 12.40
C ARG A 10 8.27 -13.17 12.71
N LEU A 11 7.96 -12.97 13.99
CA LEU A 11 6.86 -12.10 14.42
C LEU A 11 7.12 -10.64 14.06
N MET A 12 8.32 -10.13 14.33
CA MET A 12 8.70 -8.74 14.02
C MET A 12 8.67 -8.48 12.50
N ALA A 13 9.18 -9.41 11.70
CA ALA A 13 9.06 -9.33 10.25
C ALA A 13 7.59 -9.37 9.80
N ALA A 14 6.80 -10.31 10.33
CA ALA A 14 5.38 -10.43 9.98
C ALA A 14 4.56 -9.17 10.34
N ILE A 15 4.77 -8.60 11.52
CA ILE A 15 4.09 -7.37 11.96
C ILE A 15 4.50 -6.18 11.11
N SER A 16 5.78 -6.09 10.69
CA SER A 16 6.25 -5.03 9.78
C SER A 16 5.42 -4.97 8.51
N HIS A 17 5.24 -6.11 7.84
CA HIS A 17 4.43 -6.19 6.62
C HIS A 17 2.92 -6.16 6.89
N GLY A 18 2.48 -6.76 8.00
CA GLY A 18 1.07 -6.84 8.39
C GLY A 18 0.49 -5.46 8.71
N SER A 19 1.33 -4.52 9.14
CA SER A 19 0.96 -3.13 9.40
C SER A 19 0.39 -2.38 8.19
N VAL A 20 0.51 -2.93 6.97
CA VAL A 20 -0.04 -2.36 5.73
C VAL A 20 -1.54 -2.05 5.84
N VAL A 21 -2.28 -2.82 6.65
CA VAL A 21 -3.73 -2.63 6.86
C VAL A 21 -4.07 -1.31 7.55
N MET A 22 -3.14 -0.75 8.31
CA MET A 22 -3.35 0.52 9.01
C MET A 22 -3.30 1.72 8.06
N SER A 23 -2.85 1.51 6.80
CA SER A 23 -2.44 2.59 5.89
C SER A 23 -1.41 3.51 6.57
N GLY A 24 -0.93 4.60 5.94
CA GLY A 24 -0.05 5.65 6.53
C GLY A 24 0.77 5.27 7.78
N PRO A 25 0.18 5.29 9.00
CA PRO A 25 0.82 4.86 10.25
C PRO A 25 1.57 3.53 10.22
N GLY A 26 1.15 2.56 9.41
CA GLY A 26 1.84 1.27 9.27
C GLY A 26 3.31 1.42 8.88
N ILE A 27 3.67 2.47 8.12
CA ILE A 27 5.08 2.74 7.74
C ILE A 27 5.96 2.86 8.99
N LEU A 28 5.44 3.48 10.04
CA LEU A 28 6.17 3.69 11.29
C LEU A 28 6.49 2.36 11.98
N VAL A 29 5.63 1.34 11.85
CA VAL A 29 5.89 0.01 12.42
C VAL A 29 7.16 -0.58 11.79
N GLY A 30 7.25 -0.58 10.45
CA GLY A 30 8.44 -1.06 9.75
C GLY A 30 9.71 -0.27 10.11
N VAL A 31 9.60 1.06 10.23
CA VAL A 31 10.73 1.93 10.63
C VAL A 31 11.19 1.65 12.06
N LEU A 32 10.24 1.53 13.00
CA LEU A 32 10.55 1.23 14.40
C LEU A 32 11.20 -0.14 14.54
N ILE A 33 10.69 -1.15 13.83
CA ILE A 33 11.28 -2.49 13.82
C ILE A 33 12.66 -2.46 13.19
N TRP A 34 12.85 -1.76 12.08
CA TRP A 34 14.16 -1.58 11.46
C TRP A 34 15.18 -1.01 12.45
N LEU A 35 14.84 0.11 13.12
CA LEU A 35 15.71 0.80 14.07
C LEU A 35 16.01 -0.03 15.32
N THR A 36 14.99 -0.62 15.94
CA THR A 36 15.12 -1.36 17.21
C THR A 36 15.77 -2.73 17.05
N GLN A 37 15.69 -3.33 15.86
CA GLN A 37 16.27 -4.65 15.58
C GLN A 37 17.62 -4.60 14.87
N LYS A 38 18.16 -3.41 14.51
CA LYS A 38 19.44 -3.29 13.76
C LYS A 38 20.59 -4.09 14.37
N GLU A 39 20.69 -4.07 15.71
CA GLU A 39 21.78 -4.72 16.45
C GLU A 39 21.41 -6.11 16.98
N LYS A 40 20.12 -6.48 16.92
CA LYS A 40 19.58 -7.72 17.51
C LYS A 40 19.33 -8.79 16.45
N SER A 41 18.77 -8.42 15.30
CA SER A 41 18.46 -9.33 14.21
C SER A 41 18.57 -8.62 12.86
N ALA A 42 19.55 -9.07 12.08
CA ALA A 42 19.71 -8.60 10.71
C ALA A 42 18.47 -8.93 9.85
N TYR A 43 17.84 -10.09 10.06
CA TYR A 43 16.63 -10.48 9.32
C TYR A 43 15.46 -9.56 9.64
N ALA A 44 15.09 -9.41 10.92
CA ALA A 44 13.95 -8.58 11.31
C ALA A 44 14.16 -7.11 10.93
N SER A 45 15.38 -6.61 11.06
CA SER A 45 15.72 -5.23 10.67
C SER A 45 15.54 -5.00 9.17
N ARG A 46 16.01 -5.92 8.32
CA ARG A 46 15.86 -5.82 6.85
C ARG A 46 14.41 -5.90 6.41
N GLN A 47 13.65 -6.84 6.96
CA GLN A 47 12.22 -6.98 6.66
C GLN A 47 11.42 -5.75 7.11
N GLY A 48 11.78 -5.16 8.26
CA GLY A 48 11.24 -3.87 8.72
C GLY A 48 11.47 -2.73 7.72
N LEU A 49 12.71 -2.56 7.23
CA LEU A 49 13.03 -1.55 6.22
C LEU A 49 12.32 -1.83 4.90
N GLN A 50 12.27 -3.09 4.48
CA GLN A 50 11.62 -3.51 3.24
C GLN A 50 10.11 -3.21 3.28
N ALA A 51 9.43 -3.50 4.40
CA ALA A 51 8.04 -3.15 4.62
C ALA A 51 7.79 -1.64 4.64
N ALA A 52 8.65 -0.88 5.34
CA ALA A 52 8.54 0.57 5.40
C ALA A 52 8.64 1.22 4.01
N VAL A 53 9.63 0.81 3.20
CA VAL A 53 9.81 1.31 1.84
C VAL A 53 8.63 0.92 0.95
N TYR A 54 8.16 -0.33 1.03
CA TYR A 54 6.98 -0.76 0.28
C TYR A 54 5.76 0.09 0.62
N GLN A 55 5.46 0.29 1.90
CA GLN A 55 4.30 1.07 2.32
C GLN A 55 4.43 2.56 1.97
N LEU A 56 5.63 3.13 2.02
CA LEU A 56 5.90 4.50 1.59
C LEU A 56 5.66 4.68 0.08
N LEU A 57 6.15 3.77 -0.75
CA LEU A 57 5.89 3.79 -2.18
C LEU A 57 4.42 3.61 -2.49
N GLY A 58 3.75 2.67 -1.81
CA GLY A 58 2.31 2.48 -1.93
C GLY A 58 1.54 3.74 -1.60
N MET A 59 1.89 4.42 -0.50
CA MET A 59 1.27 5.68 -0.10
C MET A 59 1.42 6.74 -1.19
N ALA A 60 2.63 6.92 -1.74
CA ALA A 60 2.86 7.88 -2.82
C ALA A 60 2.00 7.58 -4.05
N VAL A 61 2.00 6.33 -4.51
CA VAL A 61 1.23 5.89 -5.69
C VAL A 61 -0.28 6.05 -5.46
N ILE A 62 -0.78 5.64 -4.30
CA ILE A 62 -2.21 5.71 -3.95
C ILE A 62 -2.65 7.18 -3.86
N ILE A 63 -1.88 8.05 -3.22
CA ILE A 63 -2.17 9.50 -3.17
C ILE A 63 -2.21 10.08 -4.58
N SER A 64 -1.21 9.79 -5.42
CA SER A 64 -1.21 10.27 -6.81
C SER A 64 -2.44 9.79 -7.57
N MET A 65 -2.83 8.52 -7.41
CA MET A 65 -4.00 7.97 -8.08
C MET A 65 -5.31 8.62 -7.61
N TRP A 66 -5.44 8.91 -6.32
CA TRP A 66 -6.58 9.66 -5.78
C TRP A 66 -6.66 11.10 -6.29
N VAL A 67 -5.52 11.79 -6.39
CA VAL A 67 -5.46 13.15 -6.95
C VAL A 67 -5.86 13.14 -8.42
N LEU A 68 -5.32 12.22 -9.22
CA LEU A 68 -5.67 12.08 -10.64
C LEU A 68 -7.16 11.76 -10.83
N TRP A 69 -7.70 10.84 -10.04
CA TRP A 69 -9.12 10.54 -10.04
C TRP A 69 -9.96 11.76 -9.63
N GLY A 70 -9.56 12.51 -8.61
CA GLY A 70 -10.27 13.71 -8.16
C GLY A 70 -10.33 14.80 -9.24
N ILE A 71 -9.22 15.02 -9.95
CA ILE A 71 -9.17 15.95 -11.11
C ILE A 71 -10.10 15.46 -12.22
N PHE A 72 -10.00 14.17 -12.57
CA PHE A 72 -10.86 13.58 -13.60
C PHE A 72 -12.35 13.72 -13.24
N TYR A 73 -12.71 13.36 -12.01
CA TYR A 73 -14.08 13.47 -11.51
C TYR A 73 -14.57 14.92 -11.51
N ALA A 74 -13.75 15.88 -11.09
CA ALA A 74 -14.10 17.30 -11.15
C ALA A 74 -14.38 17.78 -12.58
N ILE A 75 -13.62 17.32 -13.58
CA ILE A 75 -13.87 17.62 -14.99
C ILE A 75 -15.23 17.06 -15.44
N THR A 76 -15.64 15.89 -14.94
CA THR A 76 -16.95 15.32 -15.28
C THR A 76 -18.13 16.14 -14.76
N LEU A 77 -17.91 17.04 -13.79
CA LEU A 77 -18.95 17.93 -13.25
C LEU A 77 -19.19 19.19 -14.10
N ILE A 78 -18.25 19.55 -14.99
CA ILE A 78 -18.32 20.79 -15.79
C ILE A 78 -19.64 20.93 -16.57
N PRO A 79 -20.16 19.90 -17.28
CA PRO A 79 -21.40 20.05 -18.04
C PRO A 79 -22.60 20.44 -17.18
N MET A 80 -22.68 19.94 -15.94
CA MET A 80 -23.77 20.25 -15.01
C MET A 80 -23.65 21.67 -14.44
N MET A 81 -22.42 22.21 -14.34
CA MET A 81 -22.19 23.59 -13.92
C MET A 81 -22.51 24.59 -15.04
N GLN A 82 -22.30 24.20 -16.29
CA GLN A 82 -22.52 25.07 -17.45
C GLN A 82 -23.99 25.16 -17.87
N ASP A 83 -24.73 24.05 -17.76
CA ASP A 83 -26.16 24.00 -18.14
C ASP A 83 -26.97 23.18 -17.11
N PRO A 84 -27.27 23.76 -15.94
CA PRO A 84 -27.95 23.04 -14.86
C PRO A 84 -29.36 22.56 -15.25
N ALA A 85 -30.10 23.34 -16.04
CA ALA A 85 -31.47 23.04 -16.44
C ALA A 85 -31.55 21.80 -17.35
N ARG A 86 -30.53 21.58 -18.19
CA ARG A 86 -30.45 20.39 -19.06
C ARG A 86 -30.27 19.08 -18.30
N TYR A 87 -29.69 19.12 -17.11
CA TYR A 87 -29.35 17.93 -16.31
C TYR A 87 -30.15 17.85 -15.00
N GLU A 88 -31.32 18.49 -14.94
CA GLU A 88 -32.20 18.51 -13.76
C GLU A 88 -32.71 17.11 -13.39
N ASP A 89 -33.13 16.32 -14.39
CA ASP A 89 -33.67 14.97 -14.17
C ASP A 89 -32.58 13.89 -14.02
N ALA A 90 -31.42 14.08 -14.67
CA ALA A 90 -30.35 13.09 -14.67
C ALA A 90 -28.96 13.70 -14.97
N PRO A 91 -27.91 13.27 -14.25
CA PRO A 91 -26.53 13.62 -14.57
C PRO A 91 -26.10 13.09 -15.95
N PRO A 92 -25.14 13.76 -16.62
CA PRO A 92 -24.60 13.28 -17.89
C PRO A 92 -23.91 11.92 -17.73
N PRO A 93 -23.89 11.05 -18.76
CA PRO A 93 -23.23 9.73 -18.69
C PRO A 93 -21.76 9.77 -18.22
N ILE A 94 -21.04 10.86 -18.53
CA ILE A 94 -19.64 11.05 -18.12
C ILE A 94 -19.48 11.17 -16.60
N PHE A 95 -20.48 11.70 -15.89
CA PHE A 95 -20.49 11.75 -14.43
C PHE A 95 -20.39 10.34 -13.84
N TRP A 96 -21.21 9.41 -14.34
CA TRP A 96 -21.22 8.03 -13.90
C TRP A 96 -19.92 7.31 -14.23
N ALA A 97 -19.33 7.59 -15.41
CA ALA A 97 -18.00 7.09 -15.75
C ALA A 97 -16.93 7.60 -14.77
N GLY A 98 -16.99 8.88 -14.40
CA GLY A 98 -16.17 9.49 -13.35
C GLY A 98 -16.30 8.76 -12.02
N LEU A 99 -17.54 8.54 -11.56
CA LEU A 99 -17.83 7.87 -10.31
C LEU A 99 -17.38 6.40 -10.31
N ILE A 100 -17.69 5.63 -11.35
CA ILE A 100 -17.31 4.21 -11.47
C ILE A 100 -15.79 4.05 -11.54
N SER A 101 -15.08 5.01 -12.17
CA SER A 101 -13.62 4.97 -12.23
C SER A 101 -12.94 5.05 -10.86
N MET A 102 -13.64 5.45 -9.79
CA MET A 102 -13.16 5.37 -8.40
C MET A 102 -12.80 3.94 -7.98
N ALA A 103 -13.39 2.93 -8.65
CA ALA A 103 -13.01 1.54 -8.44
C ALA A 103 -11.51 1.30 -8.70
N VAL A 104 -10.87 2.08 -9.58
CA VAL A 104 -9.45 1.91 -9.92
C VAL A 104 -8.52 2.16 -8.72
N PRO A 105 -8.52 3.35 -8.06
CA PRO A 105 -7.72 3.55 -6.85
C PRO A 105 -8.12 2.59 -5.72
N MET A 106 -9.40 2.24 -5.59
CA MET A 106 -9.87 1.30 -4.56
C MET A 106 -9.31 -0.12 -4.77
N MET A 107 -9.38 -0.64 -5.99
CA MET A 107 -8.80 -1.95 -6.33
C MET A 107 -7.29 -1.94 -6.09
N LEU A 108 -6.59 -0.85 -6.45
CA LEU A 108 -5.16 -0.74 -6.20
C LEU A 108 -4.84 -0.81 -4.70
N MET A 109 -5.60 -0.12 -3.85
CA MET A 109 -5.43 -0.21 -2.38
C MET A 109 -5.59 -1.63 -1.86
N VAL A 110 -6.63 -2.34 -2.32
CA VAL A 110 -6.88 -3.73 -1.93
C VAL A 110 -5.73 -4.63 -2.38
N LEU A 111 -5.34 -4.58 -3.65
CA LEU A 111 -4.26 -5.41 -4.19
C LEU A 111 -2.92 -5.12 -3.50
N TRP A 112 -2.62 -3.84 -3.24
CA TRP A 112 -1.41 -3.43 -2.54
C TRP A 112 -1.37 -3.93 -1.09
N GLY A 113 -2.50 -3.82 -0.39
CA GLY A 113 -2.67 -4.33 0.97
C GLY A 113 -2.55 -5.86 1.04
N LEU A 114 -3.21 -6.58 0.14
CA LEU A 114 -3.13 -8.03 0.04
C LEU A 114 -1.69 -8.50 -0.22
N TYR A 115 -0.93 -7.79 -1.07
CA TYR A 115 0.46 -8.15 -1.31
C TYR A 115 1.37 -7.86 -0.10
N GLY A 116 1.07 -6.83 0.71
CA GLY A 116 1.71 -6.63 2.00
C GLY A 116 1.39 -7.75 3.00
N LEU A 117 0.12 -8.14 3.12
CA LEU A 117 -0.31 -9.26 3.97
C LEU A 117 0.30 -10.60 3.54
N TRP A 118 0.49 -10.80 2.24
CA TRP A 118 1.20 -11.96 1.73
C TRP A 118 2.66 -12.00 2.23
N GLY A 119 3.34 -10.85 2.25
CA GLY A 119 4.67 -10.71 2.86
C GLY A 119 4.66 -11.07 4.34
N ALA A 120 3.64 -10.62 5.08
CA ALA A 120 3.47 -10.95 6.49
C ALA A 120 3.35 -12.47 6.71
N LEU A 121 2.54 -13.16 5.90
CA LEU A 121 2.35 -14.61 5.98
C LEU A 121 3.64 -15.38 5.66
N LYS A 122 4.39 -14.92 4.65
CA LYS A 122 5.68 -15.51 4.26
C LYS A 122 6.71 -15.38 5.37
N CYS A 123 6.89 -14.17 5.90
CA CYS A 123 7.78 -13.91 7.03
C CYS A 123 7.37 -14.69 8.29
N TRP A 124 6.06 -14.80 8.55
CA TRP A 124 5.56 -15.61 9.67
C TRP A 124 5.93 -17.08 9.52
N ARG A 125 5.94 -17.65 8.30
CA ARG A 125 6.36 -19.05 8.06
C ARG A 125 7.87 -19.26 8.15
N GLY A 126 8.65 -18.19 8.20
CA GLY A 126 10.12 -18.24 8.16
C GLY A 126 10.69 -18.30 6.75
N ASP A 127 9.87 -18.02 5.72
CA ASP A 127 10.34 -17.93 4.35
C ASP A 127 11.06 -16.58 4.15
N GLU A 128 12.17 -16.57 3.39
CA GLU A 128 12.77 -15.32 2.92
C GLU A 128 11.76 -14.59 2.01
N PHE A 129 11.38 -13.37 2.38
CA PHE A 129 10.45 -12.57 1.60
C PHE A 129 11.13 -11.36 0.95
N ARG A 130 10.71 -11.11 -0.30
CA ARG A 130 11.13 -9.93 -1.05
C ARG A 130 10.00 -9.46 -1.95
N TYR A 131 9.60 -8.21 -1.82
CA TYR A 131 8.70 -7.58 -2.78
C TYR A 131 9.30 -7.56 -4.18
N ALA A 132 8.56 -8.07 -5.17
CA ALA A 132 8.96 -8.09 -6.58
C ALA A 132 9.23 -6.68 -7.11
N ILE A 133 8.43 -5.71 -6.67
CA ILE A 133 8.51 -4.29 -7.08
C ILE A 133 9.81 -3.63 -6.57
N LEU A 134 10.35 -4.08 -5.43
CA LEU A 134 11.59 -3.53 -4.86
C LEU A 134 12.85 -4.18 -5.47
N GLY A 135 12.71 -5.31 -6.16
CA GLY A 135 13.81 -6.02 -6.81
C GLY A 135 14.95 -6.36 -5.84
N LYS A 136 16.20 -6.40 -6.35
CA LYS A 136 17.41 -6.69 -5.54
C LYS A 136 17.95 -5.47 -4.78
N ARG A 137 17.24 -4.33 -4.79
CA ARG A 137 17.76 -3.06 -4.25
C ARG A 137 17.73 -3.00 -2.72
N LEU A 138 16.97 -3.90 -2.09
CA LEU A 138 16.97 -4.10 -0.65
C LEU A 138 17.26 -5.58 -0.33
N PRO A 139 18.09 -5.87 0.67
CA PRO A 139 18.36 -7.24 1.07
C PRO A 139 17.08 -7.90 1.63
N ALA A 140 16.93 -9.20 1.36
CA ALA A 140 15.94 -10.05 2.03
C ALA A 140 16.37 -10.32 3.49
#